data_AF-A0A800AIK8-F1
#
_entry.id   AF-A0A800AIK8-F1
#
_cell.length_a   1.000
_cell.length_b   1.000
_cell.length_c   1.000
_cell.angle_alpha   90.00
_cell.angle_beta   90.00
_cell.angle_gamma   90.00
#
_symmetry.space_group_name_H-M   'P 1'
#
loop_
_entity.id
_entity.type
_entity.pdbx_description
1 polymer ?
#
loop_
_entity_poly.entity_id
_entity_poly.type
_entity_poly.pdbx_seq_one_letter_code
_entity_poly.pdbx_strand_id
1 'polypeptide(L)'
;MIILLACIAMLAMGIVMRKLANKIASSALQFSADGMDAVELKEKYGDRLCFEGGVSVQTTLPFGNPKDVQREVKELITALGKNGGYILGPSHAIQAGTPPQNIVAMFDTASSFYPF
;
A
#
# COMPACT_ATOMS: atom_id res chain seq x y z
N MET A 1 4.12 -24.15 3.11
CA MET A 1 5.40 -23.50 2.75
C MET A 1 5.29 -21.97 2.58
N ILE A 2 4.09 -21.37 2.62
CA ILE A 2 3.87 -19.92 2.51
C ILE A 2 3.97 -19.19 3.87
N ILE A 3 3.65 -19.87 4.97
CA ILE A 3 3.62 -19.29 6.33
C ILE A 3 5.04 -18.98 6.87
N LEU A 4 6.06 -19.74 6.47
CA LEU A 4 7.43 -19.55 6.95
C LEU A 4 8.10 -18.30 6.32
N LEU A 5 7.67 -17.91 5.11
CA LEU A 5 8.16 -16.70 4.44
C LEU A 5 7.60 -15.42 5.09
N ALA A 6 6.36 -15.48 5.59
CA ALA A 6 5.71 -14.37 6.30
C ALA A 6 6.37 -14.08 7.66
N CYS A 7 6.72 -15.10 8.44
CA CYS A 7 7.38 -14.91 9.74
C CYS A 7 8.81 -14.33 9.63
N ILE A 8 9.55 -14.69 8.59
CA ILE A 8 10.87 -14.10 8.31
C ILE A 8 10.71 -12.66 7.83
N ALA A 9 9.69 -12.36 7.01
CA ALA A 9 9.38 -11.01 6.57
C ALA A 9 9.04 -10.08 7.74
N MET A 10 8.24 -10.50 8.73
CA MET A 10 7.87 -9.66 9.88
C MET A 10 9.06 -9.26 10.77
N LEU A 11 9.92 -10.23 11.12
CA LEU A 11 11.13 -9.96 11.92
C LEU A 11 12.17 -9.17 11.12
N ALA A 12 12.31 -9.46 9.83
CA ALA A 12 13.13 -8.65 8.93
C ALA A 12 12.56 -7.24 8.79
N MET A 13 11.24 -7.04 8.74
CA MET A 13 10.61 -5.72 8.55
C MET A 13 10.81 -4.81 9.75
N GLY A 14 10.69 -5.32 10.98
CA GLY A 14 11.01 -4.54 12.19
C GLY A 14 12.47 -4.06 12.23
N ILE A 15 13.38 -4.81 11.61
CA ILE A 15 14.80 -4.45 11.44
C ILE A 15 15.00 -3.55 10.21
N VAL A 16 14.30 -3.82 9.10
CA VAL A 16 14.35 -3.10 7.82
C VAL A 16 13.76 -1.71 7.99
N MET A 17 12.58 -1.54 8.61
CA MET A 17 12.00 -0.22 8.92
C MET A 17 12.87 0.59 9.90
N ARG A 18 13.58 -0.07 10.84
CA ARG A 18 14.58 0.60 11.69
C ARG A 18 15.85 1.00 10.91
N LYS A 19 16.27 0.21 9.91
CA LYS A 19 17.44 0.49 9.05
C LYS A 19 17.14 1.47 7.91
N LEU A 20 15.91 1.49 7.41
CA LEU A 20 15.38 2.39 6.37
C LEU A 20 15.00 3.77 6.92
N ALA A 21 15.51 4.14 8.09
CA ALA A 21 15.31 5.45 8.72
C ALA A 21 15.74 6.66 7.85
N ASN A 22 16.25 6.43 6.64
CA ASN A 22 16.59 7.43 5.66
C ASN A 22 15.74 7.25 4.38
N LYS A 23 14.56 7.88 4.40
CA LYS A 23 13.75 8.37 3.27
C LYS A 23 13.12 7.31 2.33
N ILE A 24 11.80 7.19 2.48
CA ILE A 24 10.81 6.42 1.69
C ILE A 24 10.74 4.92 2.03
N ALA A 25 9.61 4.49 2.59
CA ALA A 25 9.22 3.08 2.72
C ALA A 25 8.66 2.61 1.38
N SER A 26 9.39 1.68 0.74
CA SER A 26 9.20 1.26 -0.66
C SER A 26 7.81 0.71 -0.99
N SER A 27 7.43 0.79 -2.27
CA SER A 27 6.28 0.16 -2.95
C SER A 27 5.94 -1.29 -2.60
N ALA A 28 6.81 -2.06 -1.94
CA ALA A 28 6.56 -3.44 -1.52
C ALA A 28 5.73 -3.58 -0.22
N LEU A 29 5.03 -2.53 0.21
CA LEU A 29 4.14 -2.59 1.37
C LEU A 29 2.86 -3.35 0.99
N GLN A 30 2.80 -4.59 1.45
CA GLN A 30 1.62 -5.42 1.34
C GLN A 30 0.83 -5.33 2.65
N PHE A 31 -0.15 -4.42 2.69
CA PHE A 31 -0.93 -4.15 3.91
C PHE A 31 -1.85 -5.32 4.32
N SER A 32 -2.01 -6.33 3.46
CA SER A 32 -2.70 -7.58 3.80
C SER A 32 -1.83 -8.57 4.59
N ALA A 33 -0.53 -8.30 4.77
CA ALA A 33 0.36 -9.15 5.54
C ALA A 33 0.21 -8.86 7.04
N ASP A 34 0.49 -9.87 7.87
CA ASP A 34 0.38 -9.75 9.32
C ASP A 34 1.37 -8.69 9.87
N GLY A 35 0.87 -7.84 10.78
CA GLY A 35 1.61 -6.70 11.32
C GLY A 35 1.87 -5.54 10.33
N MET A 36 1.20 -5.52 9.18
CA MET A 36 1.33 -4.48 8.15
C MET A 36 0.06 -3.64 8.02
N ASP A 37 -0.63 -3.32 9.11
CA ASP A 37 -1.79 -2.42 9.04
C ASP A 37 -1.37 -0.99 8.64
N ALA A 38 -2.07 -0.39 7.68
CA ALA A 38 -1.71 0.92 7.14
C ALA A 38 -1.84 2.05 8.18
N VAL A 39 -2.85 1.98 9.04
CA VAL A 39 -3.09 2.99 10.07
C VAL A 39 -2.03 2.88 11.16
N GLU A 40 -1.77 1.68 11.67
CA GLU A 40 -0.74 1.44 12.68
C GLU A 40 0.64 1.87 12.20
N LEU A 41 0.98 1.58 10.93
CA LEU A 41 2.24 2.00 10.33
C LEU A 41 2.33 3.52 10.20
N LYS A 42 1.25 4.20 9.79
CA LYS A 42 1.22 5.66 9.70
C LYS A 42 1.40 6.31 11.07
N GLU A 43 0.70 5.83 12.09
CA GLU A 43 0.80 6.35 13.45
C GLU A 43 2.21 6.19 14.02
N LYS A 44 2.85 5.05 13.74
CA LYS A 44 4.16 4.73 14.31
C LYS A 44 5.33 5.36 13.58
N TYR A 45 5.23 5.54 12.27
CA TYR A 45 6.37 5.92 11.42
C TYR A 45 6.11 7.10 10.48
N GLY A 46 4.89 7.63 10.41
CA GLY A 46 4.49 8.66 9.45
C GLY A 46 5.24 9.99 9.55
N ASP A 47 5.78 10.32 10.72
CA ASP A 47 6.60 11.53 10.92
C ASP A 47 8.03 11.39 10.37
N ARG A 48 8.44 10.15 10.06
CA ARG A 48 9.83 9.82 9.68
C ARG A 48 9.94 9.19 8.29
N LEU A 49 8.87 8.56 7.82
CA LEU A 49 8.82 7.83 6.57
C LEU A 49 7.71 8.38 5.68
N CYS A 50 8.00 8.45 4.38
CA CYS A 50 6.96 8.52 3.36
C CYS A 50 6.60 7.10 2.94
N PHE A 51 5.32 6.82 2.76
CA PHE A 51 4.83 5.53 2.26
C PHE A 51 4.64 5.60 0.76
N GLU A 52 4.96 4.53 0.06
CA GLU A 52 4.75 4.40 -1.39
C GLU A 52 4.01 3.09 -1.68
N GLY A 53 3.08 3.10 -2.63
CA GLY A 53 2.38 1.89 -3.10
C GLY A 53 1.10 1.58 -2.33
N GLY A 54 0.77 0.29 -2.23
CA GLY A 54 -0.29 -0.22 -1.35
C GLY A 54 -1.44 -0.94 -2.03
N VAL A 55 -1.87 -0.51 -3.22
CA VAL A 55 -3.06 -1.11 -3.87
C VAL A 55 -2.76 -2.53 -4.31
N SER A 56 -3.50 -3.50 -3.80
CA SER A 56 -3.16 -4.92 -3.90
C SER A 56 -3.13 -5.44 -5.35
N VAL A 57 -1.96 -5.93 -5.76
CA VAL A 57 -1.79 -6.68 -7.02
C VAL A 57 -2.09 -8.18 -6.90
N GLN A 58 -2.40 -8.67 -5.70
CA GLN A 58 -2.74 -10.08 -5.47
C GLN A 58 -4.25 -10.32 -5.37
N THR A 59 -5.03 -9.26 -5.14
CA THR A 59 -6.48 -9.33 -4.97
C THR A 59 -7.19 -8.29 -5.82
N THR A 60 -7.06 -7.01 -5.49
CA THR A 60 -8.01 -5.99 -5.94
C THR A 60 -7.78 -5.55 -7.37
N LEU A 61 -6.53 -5.26 -7.75
CA LEU A 61 -6.22 -4.90 -9.12
C LEU A 61 -6.55 -6.02 -10.13
N PRO A 62 -6.08 -7.27 -9.94
CA PRO A 62 -6.34 -8.33 -10.92
C PRO A 62 -7.77 -8.91 -10.87
N PHE A 63 -8.40 -9.00 -9.70
CA PHE A 63 -9.63 -9.78 -9.51
C PHE A 63 -10.84 -8.98 -8.99
N GLY A 64 -10.63 -7.75 -8.54
CA GLY A 64 -11.71 -6.85 -8.12
C GLY A 64 -12.43 -6.20 -9.30
N ASN A 65 -13.49 -5.46 -9.00
CA ASN A 65 -14.12 -4.54 -9.96
C ASN A 65 -13.67 -3.08 -9.70
N PRO A 66 -13.96 -2.12 -10.60
CA PRO A 66 -13.57 -0.72 -10.41
C PRO A 66 -14.02 -0.08 -9.09
N LYS A 67 -15.16 -0.49 -8.52
CA LYS A 67 -15.63 0.02 -7.21
C LYS A 67 -14.80 -0.54 -6.06
N ASP A 68 -14.31 -1.77 -6.16
CA ASP A 68 -13.40 -2.34 -5.16
C ASP A 68 -12.07 -1.61 -5.17
N VAL A 69 -11.53 -1.30 -6.35
CA VAL A 69 -10.32 -0.48 -6.49
C VAL A 69 -10.54 0.91 -5.91
N GLN A 70 -11.64 1.58 -6.26
CA GLN A 70 -12.00 2.89 -5.71
C GLN A 70 -12.05 2.87 -4.18
N ARG A 71 -12.65 1.82 -3.59
CA ARG A 71 -12.76 1.67 -2.15
C ARG A 71 -11.38 1.54 -1.50
N GLU A 72 -10.55 0.63 -1.98
CA GLU A 72 -9.21 0.42 -1.41
C GLU A 72 -8.32 1.66 -1.56
N VAL A 73 -8.36 2.35 -2.71
CA VAL A 73 -7.61 3.60 -2.90
C VAL A 73 -8.05 4.66 -1.89
N LYS A 74 -9.35 4.82 -1.65
CA LYS A 74 -9.86 5.77 -0.66
C LYS A 74 -9.44 5.40 0.76
N GLU A 75 -9.48 4.11 1.10
CA GLU A 75 -9.03 3.61 2.41
C GLU A 75 -7.55 3.91 2.63
N LEU A 76 -6.69 3.60 1.64
CA LEU A 76 -5.26 3.87 1.72
C LEU A 76 -4.93 5.36 1.78
N ILE A 77 -5.58 6.20 0.95
CA ILE A 77 -5.40 7.66 1.02
C ILE A 77 -5.84 8.20 2.38
N THR A 78 -6.95 7.70 2.94
CA THR A 78 -7.44 8.12 4.25
C THR A 78 -6.48 7.71 5.37
N ALA A 79 -5.94 6.49 5.32
CA ALA A 79 -5.02 5.97 6.32
C ALA A 79 -3.63 6.62 6.25
N LEU A 80 -3.04 6.71 5.05
CA LEU A 80 -1.63 7.07 4.86
C LEU A 80 -1.42 8.53 4.44
N GLY A 81 -2.42 9.13 3.77
CA GLY A 81 -2.33 10.46 3.18
C GLY A 81 -2.47 11.62 4.17
N LYS A 82 -2.96 11.36 5.38
CA LYS A 82 -3.09 12.40 6.42
C LYS A 82 -1.71 13.01 6.72
N ASN A 83 -1.65 14.34 6.74
CA ASN A 83 -0.41 15.12 6.91
C ASN A 83 0.65 14.87 5.82
N GLY A 84 0.25 14.39 4.63
CA GLY A 84 1.15 14.10 3.52
C GLY A 84 2.00 12.84 3.74
N GLY A 85 3.09 12.70 2.97
CA GLY A 85 4.02 11.56 3.11
C GLY A 85 3.45 10.23 2.60
N TYR A 86 2.53 10.26 1.64
CA TYR A 86 2.04 9.07 0.95
C TYR A 86 2.04 9.28 -0.57
N ILE A 87 2.58 8.31 -1.30
CA ILE A 87 2.59 8.24 -2.76
C ILE A 87 1.81 6.99 -3.15
N LEU A 88 0.58 7.16 -3.65
CA LEU A 88 -0.25 6.04 -4.09
C LEU A 88 0.43 5.28 -5.24
N GLY A 89 0.39 3.96 -5.16
CA GLY A 89 0.77 3.08 -6.25
C GLY A 89 0.27 1.66 -5.99
N PRO A 90 0.54 0.73 -6.91
CA PRO A 90 0.30 -0.68 -6.65
C PRO A 90 1.27 -1.21 -5.58
N SER A 91 0.89 -2.28 -4.88
CA SER A 91 1.73 -2.95 -3.87
C SER A 91 2.93 -3.70 -4.46
N HIS A 92 2.98 -3.82 -5.79
CA HIS A 92 4.12 -4.26 -6.60
C HIS A 92 3.86 -3.87 -8.06
N ALA A 93 4.71 -4.28 -9.01
CA ALA A 93 4.43 -4.13 -10.44
C ALA A 93 3.04 -4.71 -10.83
N ILE A 94 2.29 -3.95 -11.63
CA ILE A 94 1.02 -4.40 -12.21
C ILE A 94 1.28 -5.60 -13.11
N GLN A 95 0.54 -6.69 -12.88
CA GLN A 95 0.73 -7.95 -13.60
C GLN A 95 -0.07 -7.99 -14.90
N ALA A 96 0.44 -8.74 -15.88
CA ALA A 96 -0.28 -9.03 -17.11
C ALA A 96 -1.65 -9.66 -16.80
N GLY A 97 -2.69 -9.20 -17.50
CA GLY A 97 -4.06 -9.63 -17.27
C GLY A 97 -4.83 -8.80 -16.25
N THR A 98 -4.20 -7.81 -15.60
CA THR A 98 -4.94 -6.81 -14.80
C THR A 98 -5.92 -6.04 -15.70
N PRO A 99 -7.23 -6.01 -15.41
CA PRO A 99 -8.20 -5.29 -16.22
C PRO A 99 -7.84 -3.80 -16.34
N PRO A 100 -7.77 -3.22 -17.55
CA PRO A 100 -7.42 -1.80 -17.73
C PRO A 100 -8.35 -0.85 -16.96
N GLN A 101 -9.63 -1.21 -16.82
CA GLN A 101 -10.62 -0.42 -16.07
C GLN A 101 -10.26 -0.31 -14.59
N ASN A 102 -9.62 -1.32 -14.01
CA ASN A 102 -9.14 -1.29 -12.63
C ASN A 102 -7.94 -0.36 -12.49
N ILE A 103 -7.03 -0.37 -13.47
CA ILE A 103 -5.87 0.55 -13.50
C ILE A 103 -6.35 2.00 -13.62
N VAL A 104 -7.28 2.27 -14.54
CA VAL A 104 -7.89 3.59 -14.71
C VAL A 104 -8.61 4.02 -13.44
N ALA A 105 -9.43 3.14 -12.85
CA ALA A 105 -10.12 3.43 -11.60
C ALA A 105 -9.16 3.80 -10.46
N MET A 106 -7.98 3.16 -10.38
CA MET A 106 -6.97 3.51 -9.39
C MET A 106 -6.50 4.96 -9.55
N PHE A 107 -6.08 5.34 -10.77
CA PHE A 107 -5.58 6.69 -11.06
C PHE A 107 -6.68 7.76 -10.98
N ASP A 108 -7.87 7.50 -11.52
CA ASP A 108 -9.00 8.44 -11.50
C ASP A 108 -9.44 8.71 -10.05
N THR A 109 -9.47 7.69 -9.20
CA THR A 109 -9.79 7.87 -7.78
C THR A 109 -8.72 8.71 -7.09
N ALA A 110 -7.44 8.40 -7.33
CA ALA A 110 -6.33 9.15 -6.76
C ALA A 110 -6.36 10.64 -7.15
N SER A 111 -6.71 10.93 -8.40
CA SER A 111 -6.75 12.29 -8.92
C SER A 111 -7.97 13.09 -8.40
N SER A 112 -9.04 12.42 -7.99
CA SER A 112 -10.30 13.07 -7.60
C SER A 112 -10.60 13.02 -6.09
N PHE A 113 -9.83 12.24 -5.32
CA PHE A 113 -10.06 12.04 -3.91
C PHE A 113 -8.83 12.40 -3.06
N TYR A 114 -8.93 13.52 -2.34
CA TYR A 114 -8.00 13.88 -1.27
C TYR A 114 -8.78 14.61 -0.17
N PRO A 115 -9.13 13.93 0.94
CA PRO A 115 -10.08 14.44 1.94
C PRO A 115 -9.41 15.29 3.04
N PHE A 116 -8.24 15.88 2.78
CA PHE A 116 -7.47 16.71 3.72
C PHE A 116 -7.17 18.07 3.10
#